data_AF-A0A0D2ZUF7-F1
#
_entry.id   AF-A0A0D2ZUF7-F1
#
_cell.length_a   1.000
_cell.length_b   1.000
_cell.length_c   1.000
_cell.angle_alpha   90.00
_cell.angle_beta   90.00
_cell.angle_gamma   90.00
#
_symmetry.space_group_name_H-M   'P 1'
#
loop_
_entity.id
_entity.type
_entity.pdbx_description
1 polymer ?
#
loop_
_entity_poly.entity_id
_entity_poly.type
_entity_poly.pdbx_seq_one_letter_code
_entity_poly.pdbx_strand_id
1 'polypeptide(L)'
;MLQPRIVGEEHYETAQQVKQTLQRYKELQDIIAILGLDELSEEDRLTVARARKIERFLSQPFFVAEVFTGSPGKYVGLAETIRGFNLILSGEFDSLPEQAFYLVGNIDEATAKATNLEMEKVKEIILSTNSGQIGVLPNHAPIATAVDIEKNSDIDPQEAQQTLEIAEANLRKAEGKRQTIEANLALRRARTRVEALNTI
;
A
#
# COMPACT_ATOMS: atom_id res chain seq x y z
N MET A 1 -4.39 -36.41 -24.55
CA MET A 1 -5.02 -35.07 -24.67
C MET A 1 -6.19 -35.01 -23.69
N LEU A 2 -6.44 -33.86 -23.07
CA LEU A 2 -7.63 -33.62 -22.23
C LEU A 2 -8.88 -33.88 -23.09
N GLN A 3 -9.85 -34.63 -22.59
CA GLN A 3 -11.09 -34.96 -23.32
C GLN A 3 -12.32 -34.51 -22.50
N PRO A 4 -13.28 -33.79 -23.10
CA PRO A 4 -14.47 -33.30 -22.38
C PRO A 4 -15.25 -34.42 -21.69
N ARG A 5 -15.33 -35.60 -22.32
CA ARG A 5 -16.06 -36.77 -21.78
C ARG A 5 -15.50 -37.28 -20.45
N ILE A 6 -14.25 -36.97 -20.12
CA ILE A 6 -13.57 -37.46 -18.90
C ILE A 6 -13.62 -36.41 -17.79
N VAL A 7 -13.39 -35.13 -18.13
CA VAL A 7 -13.19 -34.06 -17.14
C VAL A 7 -14.39 -33.12 -16.98
N GLY A 8 -15.40 -33.25 -17.85
CA GLY A 8 -16.51 -32.31 -17.97
C GLY A 8 -16.21 -31.21 -18.99
N GLU A 9 -17.27 -30.58 -19.50
CA GLU A 9 -17.20 -29.52 -20.51
C GLU A 9 -16.58 -28.24 -19.92
N GLU A 10 -17.05 -27.80 -18.76
CA GLU A 10 -16.56 -26.59 -18.09
C GLU A 10 -15.04 -26.62 -17.85
N HIS A 11 -14.53 -27.70 -17.26
CA HIS A 11 -13.08 -27.84 -17.03
C HIS A 11 -12.31 -27.86 -18.36
N TYR A 12 -12.82 -28.57 -19.36
CA TYR A 12 -12.17 -28.65 -20.66
C TYR A 12 -12.08 -27.27 -21.32
N GLU A 13 -13.18 -26.52 -21.35
CA GLU A 13 -13.24 -25.18 -21.93
C GLU A 13 -12.31 -24.20 -21.21
N THR A 14 -12.35 -24.15 -19.87
CA THR A 14 -11.45 -23.31 -19.07
C THR A 14 -9.99 -23.64 -19.38
N ALA A 15 -9.62 -24.93 -19.45
CA ALA A 15 -8.26 -25.34 -19.76
C ALA A 15 -7.83 -24.96 -21.19
N GLN A 16 -8.74 -25.05 -22.19
CA GLN A 16 -8.44 -24.61 -23.55
C GLN A 16 -8.24 -23.10 -23.63
N GLN A 17 -9.10 -22.32 -22.95
CA GLN A 17 -8.98 -20.86 -22.93
C GLN A 17 -7.68 -20.42 -22.27
N VAL A 18 -7.34 -20.98 -21.09
CA VAL A 18 -6.04 -20.72 -20.44
C VAL A 18 -4.88 -21.01 -21.38
N LYS A 19 -4.91 -22.15 -22.07
CA LYS A 19 -3.85 -22.52 -23.02
C LYS A 19 -3.76 -21.54 -24.19
N GLN A 20 -4.89 -21.11 -24.75
CA GLN A 20 -4.93 -20.16 -25.85
C GLN A 20 -4.37 -18.80 -25.43
N THR A 21 -4.75 -18.29 -24.25
CA THR A 21 -4.24 -17.03 -23.71
C THR A 21 -2.73 -17.09 -23.49
N LEU A 22 -2.21 -18.17 -22.91
CA LEU A 22 -0.76 -18.34 -22.71
C LEU A 22 0.00 -18.52 -24.02
N GLN A 23 -0.59 -19.16 -25.02
CA GLN A 23 0.02 -19.29 -26.35
C GLN A 23 0.12 -17.92 -27.04
N ARG A 24 -0.95 -17.12 -26.99
CA ARG A 24 -0.95 -15.75 -27.51
C ARG A 24 0.08 -14.89 -26.79
N TYR A 25 0.20 -15.02 -25.47
CA TYR A 25 1.21 -14.32 -24.70
C TYR A 25 2.65 -14.66 -25.14
N LYS A 26 2.95 -15.92 -25.41
CA LYS A 26 4.28 -16.32 -25.93
C LYS A 26 4.60 -15.69 -27.29
N GLU A 27 3.62 -15.63 -28.19
CA GLU A 27 3.80 -14.95 -29.49
C GLU A 27 4.08 -13.45 -29.32
N LEU A 28 3.40 -12.82 -28.35
CA LEU A 28 3.59 -11.41 -28.02
C LEU A 28 4.90 -11.15 -27.27
N GLN A 29 5.45 -12.12 -26.52
CA GLN A 29 6.70 -11.95 -25.77
C GLN A 29 7.89 -11.59 -26.67
N ASP A 30 8.01 -12.23 -27.84
CA ASP A 30 9.09 -11.94 -28.79
C ASP A 30 8.98 -10.50 -29.33
N ILE A 31 7.75 -10.06 -29.60
CA ILE A 31 7.46 -8.68 -30.04
C ILE A 31 7.79 -7.69 -28.93
N ILE A 32 7.34 -7.94 -27.69
CA ILE A 32 7.59 -7.09 -26.52
C ILE A 32 9.10 -6.97 -26.26
N ALA A 33 9.86 -8.05 -26.44
CA ALA A 33 11.31 -8.04 -26.22
C ALA A 33 12.06 -7.16 -27.25
N ILE A 34 11.53 -7.01 -28.46
CA ILE A 34 12.15 -6.24 -29.55
C ILE A 34 11.66 -4.78 -29.56
N LEU A 35 10.34 -4.57 -29.48
CA LEU A 35 9.69 -3.27 -29.68
C LEU A 35 9.28 -2.58 -28.38
N GLY A 36 9.07 -3.34 -27.29
CA GLY A 36 8.52 -2.83 -26.04
C GLY A 36 7.02 -3.07 -25.90
N LEU A 37 6.50 -2.87 -24.68
CA LEU A 37 5.09 -3.13 -24.34
C LEU A 37 4.14 -2.06 -24.91
N ASP A 38 4.62 -0.83 -25.07
CA ASP A 38 3.80 0.32 -25.48
C ASP A 38 3.36 0.25 -26.94
N GLU A 39 4.08 -0.52 -27.76
CA GLU A 39 3.80 -0.74 -29.19
C GLU A 39 2.67 -1.76 -29.44
N LEU A 40 2.19 -2.42 -28.40
CA LEU A 40 1.06 -3.34 -28.51
C LEU A 40 -0.27 -2.59 -28.56
N SER A 41 -1.21 -3.17 -29.31
CA SER A 41 -2.62 -2.79 -29.27
C SER A 41 -3.18 -2.89 -27.85
N GLU A 42 -4.22 -2.12 -27.54
CA GLU A 42 -4.86 -2.19 -26.21
C GLU A 42 -5.38 -3.59 -25.89
N GLU A 43 -5.89 -4.32 -26.89
CA GLU A 43 -6.37 -5.69 -26.76
C GLU A 43 -5.23 -6.69 -26.46
N ASP A 44 -4.11 -6.57 -27.17
CA ASP A 44 -2.93 -7.40 -26.91
C ASP A 44 -2.34 -7.09 -25.53
N ARG A 45 -2.35 -5.82 -25.10
CA ARG A 45 -1.90 -5.41 -23.77
C ARG A 45 -2.76 -6.01 -22.67
N LEU A 46 -4.09 -6.01 -22.84
CA LEU A 46 -5.03 -6.68 -21.94
C LEU A 46 -4.76 -8.19 -21.91
N THR A 47 -4.54 -8.80 -23.07
CA THR A 47 -4.22 -10.23 -23.16
C THR A 47 -2.94 -10.57 -22.41
N VAL A 48 -1.89 -9.74 -22.55
CA VAL A 48 -0.62 -9.88 -21.82
C VAL A 48 -0.84 -9.72 -20.32
N ALA A 49 -1.59 -8.71 -19.88
CA ALA A 49 -1.87 -8.48 -18.47
C ALA A 49 -2.61 -9.68 -17.83
N ARG A 50 -3.63 -10.22 -18.52
CA ARG A 50 -4.35 -11.42 -18.06
C ARG A 50 -3.46 -12.66 -18.08
N ALA A 51 -2.67 -12.87 -19.13
CA ALA A 51 -1.75 -13.99 -19.24
C ALA A 51 -0.72 -14.01 -18.10
N ARG A 52 -0.14 -12.84 -17.75
CA ARG A 52 0.77 -12.73 -16.60
C ARG A 52 0.09 -13.08 -15.29
N LYS A 53 -1.15 -12.65 -15.07
CA LYS A 53 -1.94 -13.04 -13.90
C LYS A 53 -2.18 -14.54 -13.84
N ILE A 54 -2.51 -15.17 -14.98
CA ILE A 54 -2.67 -16.62 -15.10
C ILE A 54 -1.37 -17.35 -14.75
N GLU A 55 -0.22 -16.92 -15.28
CA GLU A 55 1.09 -17.52 -14.96
C GLU A 55 1.41 -17.44 -13.47
N ARG A 56 1.07 -16.31 -12.83
CA ARG A 56 1.25 -16.15 -11.38
C ARG A 56 0.26 -16.99 -10.59
N PHE A 57 -1.00 -17.04 -11.00
CA PHE A 57 -2.04 -17.82 -10.32
C PHE A 57 -1.83 -19.33 -10.40
N LEU A 58 -1.08 -19.81 -11.39
CA LEU A 58 -0.61 -21.20 -11.44
C LEU A 58 0.42 -21.53 -10.33
N SER A 59 1.00 -20.52 -9.68
CA SER A 59 1.87 -20.72 -8.52
C SER A 59 1.05 -20.90 -7.23
N GLN A 60 1.39 -21.93 -6.46
CA GLN A 60 0.74 -22.22 -5.18
C GLN A 60 1.77 -22.57 -4.11
N PRO A 61 1.53 -22.22 -2.83
CA PRO A 61 2.37 -22.65 -1.74
C PRO A 61 2.15 -24.15 -1.47
N PHE A 62 3.22 -24.94 -1.63
CA PHE A 62 3.18 -26.37 -1.34
C PHE A 62 3.49 -26.64 0.13
N PHE A 63 2.78 -27.59 0.74
CA PHE A 63 3.04 -28.05 2.12
C PHE A 63 4.50 -28.46 2.34
N VAL A 64 5.12 -29.11 1.35
CA VAL A 64 6.52 -29.54 1.41
C VAL A 64 7.51 -28.38 1.27
N ALA A 65 7.07 -27.25 0.73
CA ALA A 65 7.90 -26.07 0.45
C ALA A 65 7.74 -24.98 1.52
N GLU A 66 6.96 -25.21 2.57
CA GLU A 66 6.72 -24.24 3.64
C GLU A 66 8.02 -23.80 4.31
N VAL A 67 8.97 -24.72 4.51
CA VAL A 67 10.30 -24.45 5.08
C VAL A 67 11.13 -23.49 4.21
N PHE A 68 10.90 -23.45 2.90
CA PHE A 68 11.64 -22.60 1.96
C PHE A 68 10.91 -21.30 1.64
N THR A 69 9.58 -21.35 1.56
CA THR A 69 8.74 -20.21 1.16
C THR A 69 8.29 -19.36 2.36
N GLY A 70 8.37 -19.90 3.57
CA GLY A 70 7.86 -19.26 4.80
C GLY A 70 6.33 -19.09 4.81
N SER A 71 5.63 -19.64 3.82
CA SER A 71 4.18 -19.53 3.66
C SER A 71 3.54 -20.90 3.84
N PRO A 72 2.45 -21.02 4.61
CA PRO A 72 1.80 -22.29 4.86
C PRO A 72 1.25 -22.87 3.57
N GLY A 73 1.44 -24.17 3.37
CA GLY A 73 0.91 -24.88 2.21
C GLY A 73 -0.61 -24.85 2.16
N LYS A 74 -1.18 -24.84 0.95
CA LYS A 74 -2.64 -24.78 0.75
C LYS A 74 -3.11 -25.85 -0.22
N TYR A 75 -4.32 -26.36 0.05
CA TYR A 75 -5.02 -27.27 -0.84
C TYR A 75 -6.16 -26.51 -1.52
N VAL A 76 -6.19 -26.55 -2.84
CA VAL A 76 -7.20 -25.88 -3.67
C VAL A 76 -8.10 -26.94 -4.30
N GLY A 77 -9.42 -26.82 -4.11
CA GLY A 77 -10.38 -27.73 -4.72
C GLY A 77 -10.55 -27.46 -6.21
N LEU A 78 -10.86 -28.51 -6.99
CA LEU A 78 -11.04 -28.41 -8.46
C LEU A 78 -12.05 -27.32 -8.87
N ALA A 79 -13.21 -27.27 -8.21
CA ALA A 79 -14.25 -26.29 -8.50
C ALA A 79 -13.77 -24.85 -8.24
N GLU A 80 -12.92 -24.66 -7.24
CA GLU A 80 -12.35 -23.34 -6.90
C GLU A 80 -11.29 -22.93 -7.90
N THR A 81 -10.48 -23.87 -8.37
CA THR A 81 -9.51 -23.66 -9.46
C THR A 81 -10.21 -23.20 -10.73
N ILE A 82 -11.24 -23.93 -11.19
CA ILE A 82 -11.98 -23.62 -12.41
C ILE A 82 -12.63 -22.24 -12.30
N ARG A 83 -13.31 -21.96 -11.18
CA ARG A 83 -13.89 -20.66 -10.89
C ARG A 83 -12.84 -19.54 -10.92
N GLY A 84 -11.70 -19.73 -10.27
CA GLY A 84 -10.62 -18.74 -10.24
C GLY A 84 -10.10 -18.39 -11.63
N PHE A 85 -9.84 -19.39 -12.47
CA PHE A 85 -9.41 -19.15 -13.85
C PHE A 85 -10.48 -18.48 -14.71
N ASN A 86 -11.75 -18.89 -14.59
CA ASN A 86 -12.85 -18.27 -15.33
C ASN A 86 -13.02 -16.78 -14.98
N LEU A 87 -12.84 -16.40 -13.72
CA LEU A 87 -12.91 -14.99 -13.30
C LEU A 87 -11.74 -14.15 -13.81
N ILE A 88 -10.53 -14.75 -13.90
CA ILE A 88 -9.38 -14.07 -14.51
C ILE A 88 -9.58 -13.91 -16.02
N LEU A 89 -10.14 -14.92 -16.69
CA LEU A 89 -10.42 -14.89 -18.13
C LEU A 89 -11.54 -13.92 -18.49
N SER A 90 -12.58 -13.81 -17.65
CA SER A 90 -13.71 -12.87 -17.84
C SER A 90 -13.31 -11.41 -17.66
N GLY A 91 -12.19 -11.14 -16.98
CA GLY A 91 -11.67 -9.79 -16.74
C GLY A 91 -12.17 -9.13 -15.45
N GLU A 92 -12.88 -9.86 -14.57
CA GLU A 92 -13.34 -9.31 -13.29
C GLU A 92 -12.21 -8.80 -12.41
N PHE A 93 -11.01 -9.36 -12.55
CA PHE A 93 -9.83 -8.98 -11.79
C PHE A 93 -8.78 -8.20 -12.60
N ASP A 94 -9.19 -7.53 -13.68
CA ASP A 94 -8.27 -6.73 -14.50
C ASP A 94 -7.66 -5.55 -13.74
N SER A 95 -8.37 -4.99 -12.77
CA SER A 95 -7.89 -3.92 -11.89
C SER A 95 -6.85 -4.38 -10.86
N LEU A 96 -6.83 -5.66 -10.51
CA LEU A 96 -5.95 -6.17 -9.47
C LEU A 96 -4.48 -6.27 -9.95
N PRO A 97 -3.50 -5.99 -9.08
CA PRO A 97 -2.09 -6.10 -9.42
C PRO A 97 -1.66 -7.57 -9.61
N GLU A 98 -0.75 -7.83 -10.55
CA GLU A 98 -0.23 -9.18 -10.84
C GLU A 98 0.37 -9.86 -9.59
N GLN A 99 0.98 -9.09 -8.70
CA GLN A 99 1.60 -9.57 -7.46
C GLN A 99 0.59 -10.20 -6.49
N ALA A 100 -0.67 -9.83 -6.57
CA ALA A 100 -1.74 -10.41 -5.76
C ALA A 100 -1.99 -11.88 -6.09
N PHE A 101 -1.68 -12.31 -7.32
CA PHE A 101 -1.87 -13.68 -7.79
C PHE A 101 -0.67 -14.59 -7.53
N TYR A 102 0.42 -14.07 -6.95
CA TYR A 102 1.62 -14.86 -6.70
C TYR A 102 1.55 -15.62 -5.36
N LEU A 103 1.82 -16.92 -5.37
CA LEU A 103 1.81 -17.81 -4.20
C LEU A 103 0.52 -17.69 -3.38
N VAL A 104 -0.62 -17.85 -4.03
CA VAL A 104 -1.95 -17.88 -3.40
C VAL A 104 -2.60 -19.24 -3.62
N GLY A 105 -3.53 -19.62 -2.75
CA GLY A 105 -4.34 -20.82 -2.97
C GLY A 105 -5.55 -20.48 -3.85
N ASN A 106 -6.51 -19.76 -3.27
CA ASN A 106 -7.79 -19.46 -3.90
C ASN A 106 -7.86 -18.02 -4.39
N ILE A 107 -8.85 -17.74 -5.25
CA ILE A 107 -9.09 -16.41 -5.81
C ILE A 107 -9.47 -15.36 -4.73
N ASP A 108 -10.12 -15.80 -3.66
CA ASP A 108 -10.48 -14.92 -2.54
C ASP A 108 -9.22 -14.42 -1.81
N GLU A 109 -8.19 -15.26 -1.73
CA GLU A 109 -6.92 -14.89 -1.13
C GLU A 109 -6.14 -13.92 -2.01
N ALA A 110 -6.23 -14.09 -3.33
CA ALA A 110 -5.66 -13.13 -4.27
C ALA A 110 -6.31 -11.75 -4.07
N THR A 111 -7.63 -11.70 -3.89
CA THR A 111 -8.36 -10.45 -3.63
C THR A 111 -7.96 -9.84 -2.29
N ALA A 112 -7.89 -10.63 -1.21
CA ALA A 112 -7.45 -10.15 0.09
C ALA A 112 -6.00 -9.62 0.07
N LYS A 113 -5.12 -10.29 -0.68
CA LYS A 113 -3.73 -9.87 -0.88
C LYS A 113 -3.64 -8.58 -1.69
N ALA A 114 -4.50 -8.41 -2.69
CA ALA A 114 -4.59 -7.15 -3.44
C ALA A 114 -4.98 -5.98 -2.54
N THR A 115 -6.00 -6.14 -1.68
CA THR A 115 -6.40 -5.11 -0.72
C THR A 115 -5.26 -4.76 0.25
N ASN A 116 -4.51 -5.75 0.71
CA ASN A 116 -3.34 -5.50 1.57
C ASN A 116 -2.24 -4.71 0.84
N LEU A 117 -1.95 -5.04 -0.42
CA LEU A 117 -0.99 -4.31 -1.25
C LEU A 117 -1.43 -2.87 -1.52
N GLU A 118 -2.74 -2.62 -1.69
CA GLU A 118 -3.29 -1.27 -1.81
C GLU A 118 -3.17 -0.50 -0.49
N MET A 119 -3.53 -1.11 0.64
CA MET A 119 -3.37 -0.49 1.96
C MET A 119 -1.91 -0.18 2.29
N GLU A 120 -0.97 -1.02 1.87
CA GLU A 120 0.46 -0.82 2.09
C GLU A 120 0.99 0.37 1.26
N LYS A 121 0.48 0.57 0.04
CA LYS A 121 0.77 1.77 -0.77
C LYS A 121 0.18 3.06 -0.16
N VAL A 122 -0.92 2.96 0.58
CA VAL A 122 -1.68 4.09 1.14
C VAL A 122 -1.23 4.49 2.55
N LYS A 123 -0.21 3.84 3.14
CA LYS A 123 0.38 4.29 4.41
C LYS A 123 1.23 5.56 4.25
N GLU A 124 0.59 6.65 3.84
CA GLU A 124 1.05 8.00 4.12
C GLU A 124 0.90 8.21 5.64
N ILE A 125 2.03 8.41 6.34
CA ILE A 125 2.01 8.69 7.77
C ILE A 125 1.75 10.19 7.91
N ILE A 126 0.53 10.56 8.29
CA ILE A 126 0.16 11.95 8.59
C ILE A 126 0.52 12.25 10.05
N LEU A 127 1.59 13.01 10.27
CA LEU A 127 1.97 13.51 11.58
C LEU A 127 1.34 14.89 11.82
N SER A 128 0.63 15.04 12.93
CA SER A 128 0.09 16.34 13.36
C SER A 128 1.20 17.14 14.06
N THR A 129 1.50 18.35 13.59
CA THR A 129 2.43 19.28 14.23
C THR A 129 1.70 20.55 14.68
N ASN A 130 2.37 21.38 15.49
CA ASN A 130 1.79 22.61 16.06
C ASN A 130 1.46 23.69 15.02
N SER A 131 1.90 23.51 13.76
CA SER A 131 1.69 24.43 12.63
C SER A 131 0.93 23.80 11.46
N GLY A 132 0.60 22.50 11.49
CA GLY A 132 -0.13 21.83 10.40
C GLY A 132 -0.05 20.29 10.42
N GLN A 133 -0.35 19.66 9.28
CA GLN A 133 -0.18 18.23 9.05
C GLN A 133 0.99 18.01 8.07
N ILE A 134 1.91 17.11 8.41
CA ILE A 134 3.00 16.69 7.51
C ILE A 134 2.70 15.25 7.07
N GLY A 135 2.53 15.06 5.75
CA GLY A 135 2.42 13.74 5.14
C GLY A 135 3.81 13.19 4.84
N VAL A 136 4.13 12.01 5.37
CA VAL A 136 5.36 11.27 5.04
C VAL A 136 4.99 10.11 4.12
N LEU A 137 5.47 10.16 2.88
CA LEU A 137 5.38 9.04 1.95
C LEU A 137 6.32 7.90 2.38
N PRO A 138 5.88 6.64 2.33
CA PRO A 138 6.75 5.51 2.61
C PRO A 138 7.86 5.43 1.55
N ASN A 139 9.11 5.28 1.98
CA ASN A 139 10.36 5.25 1.19
C ASN A 139 10.90 6.60 0.68
N HIS A 140 10.30 7.74 1.01
CA HIS A 140 11.01 9.01 0.97
C HIS A 140 11.66 9.25 2.33
N ALA A 141 12.96 9.51 2.36
CA ALA A 141 13.51 10.29 3.47
C ALA A 141 12.84 11.67 3.35
N PRO A 142 11.98 12.09 4.30
CA PRO A 142 11.46 13.45 4.23
C PRO A 142 12.67 14.38 4.18
N ILE A 143 12.66 15.37 3.28
CA ILE A 143 13.71 16.40 3.23
C ILE A 143 13.86 17.05 4.62
N ALA A 144 12.81 17.01 5.45
CA ALA A 144 12.81 17.41 6.85
C ALA A 144 13.72 16.57 7.79
N THR A 145 14.19 15.37 7.42
CA THR A 145 15.22 14.65 8.19
C THR A 145 16.64 15.13 7.84
N ALA A 146 16.81 15.78 6.69
CA ALA A 146 18.08 16.36 6.24
C ALA A 146 18.16 17.87 6.49
N VAL A 147 17.04 18.52 6.76
CA VAL A 147 17.02 19.81 7.42
C VAL A 147 17.01 19.50 8.91
N ASP A 148 18.16 19.62 9.57
CA ASP A 148 18.19 19.97 10.99
C ASP A 148 17.27 21.20 11.13
N ILE A 149 15.98 20.98 11.42
CA ILE A 149 15.10 22.04 11.92
C ILE A 149 15.61 22.28 13.34
N GLU A 150 16.71 23.02 13.38
CA GLU A 150 17.31 23.70 14.50
C GLU A 150 17.33 22.86 15.78
N LYS A 151 18.33 21.98 15.89
CA LYS A 151 19.00 21.87 17.18
C LYS A 151 19.36 23.29 17.65
N ASN A 152 18.73 23.73 18.73
CA ASN A 152 19.29 24.68 19.69
C ASN A 152 19.98 25.93 19.10
N SER A 153 19.21 26.83 18.49
CA SER A 153 19.55 28.25 18.53
C SER A 153 18.87 28.87 19.75
N ASP A 154 19.60 28.85 20.87
CA ASP A 154 19.45 29.72 22.05
C ASP A 154 18.01 30.09 22.47
N ILE A 155 17.33 29.18 23.18
CA ILE A 155 16.24 29.64 24.05
C ILE A 155 16.91 30.38 25.21
N ASP A 156 16.97 31.72 25.14
CA ASP A 156 17.43 32.55 26.25
C ASP A 156 16.52 32.29 27.47
N PRO A 157 17.06 31.78 28.59
CA PRO A 157 16.29 31.51 29.80
C PRO A 157 15.53 32.74 30.31
N GLN A 158 16.08 33.94 30.10
CA GLN A 158 15.45 35.19 30.51
C GLN A 158 14.23 35.52 29.63
N GLU A 159 14.35 35.32 28.32
CA GLU A 159 13.25 35.56 27.37
C GLU A 159 12.09 34.59 27.59
N ALA A 160 12.40 33.31 27.83
CA ALA A 160 11.39 32.30 28.15
C ALA A 160 10.62 32.64 29.43
N GLN A 161 11.32 33.10 30.47
CA GLN A 161 10.73 33.51 31.74
C GLN A 161 9.88 34.78 31.60
N GLN A 162 10.36 35.77 30.83
CA GLN A 162 9.63 37.00 30.54
C GLN A 162 8.35 36.72 29.73
N THR A 163 8.41 35.80 28.78
CA THR A 163 7.25 35.36 27.98
C THR A 163 6.19 34.69 28.86
N LEU A 164 6.61 33.90 29.85
CA LEU A 164 5.70 33.31 30.83
C LEU A 164 5.00 34.37 31.67
N GLU A 165 5.74 35.37 32.15
CA GLU A 165 5.20 36.46 32.97
C GLU A 165 4.18 37.32 32.20
N ILE A 166 4.46 37.62 30.94
CA ILE A 166 3.53 38.34 30.04
C ILE A 166 2.27 37.50 29.79
N ALA A 167 2.41 36.20 29.57
CA ALA A 167 1.27 35.31 29.36
C ALA A 167 0.38 35.21 30.62
N GLU A 168 0.96 35.18 31.81
CA GLU A 168 0.23 35.20 33.08
C GLU A 168 -0.49 36.54 33.31
N ALA A 169 0.16 37.67 33.00
CA ALA A 169 -0.44 38.99 33.07
C ALA A 169 -1.62 39.15 32.09
N ASN A 170 -1.50 38.60 30.88
CA ASN A 170 -2.55 38.63 29.87
C ASN A 170 -3.74 37.74 30.24
N LEU A 171 -3.51 36.60 30.91
CA LEU A 171 -4.59 35.77 31.44
C LEU A 171 -5.38 36.51 32.55
N ARG A 172 -4.69 37.27 33.41
CA ARG A 172 -5.33 38.09 34.46
C ARG A 172 -6.18 39.23 33.91
N LYS A 173 -5.84 39.74 32.72
CA LYS A 173 -6.54 40.84 32.04
C LYS A 173 -7.60 40.37 31.03
N ALA A 174 -7.77 39.06 30.85
CA ALA A 174 -8.71 38.50 29.88
C ALA A 174 -10.13 38.48 30.45
N GLU A 175 -11.01 39.35 29.96
CA GLU A 175 -12.40 39.49 30.44
C GLU A 175 -13.41 38.68 29.60
N GLY A 176 -13.06 38.30 28.36
CA GLY A 176 -13.93 37.56 27.44
C GLY A 176 -13.57 36.09 27.25
N LYS A 177 -14.58 35.20 27.09
CA LYS A 177 -14.40 33.73 26.91
C LYS A 177 -13.35 33.34 25.85
N ARG A 178 -13.32 34.04 24.71
CA ARG A 178 -12.34 33.78 23.62
C ARG A 178 -10.93 34.21 24.01
N GLN A 179 -10.80 35.38 24.65
CA GLN A 179 -9.54 35.89 25.18
C GLN A 179 -8.98 34.99 26.29
N THR A 180 -9.84 34.42 27.14
CA THR A 180 -9.43 33.47 28.18
C THR A 180 -8.90 32.16 27.56
N ILE A 181 -9.48 31.68 26.47
CA ILE A 181 -9.00 30.46 25.77
C ILE A 181 -7.64 30.73 25.11
N GLU A 182 -7.51 31.85 24.40
CA GLU A 182 -6.26 32.25 23.74
C GLU A 182 -5.15 32.50 24.78
N ALA A 183 -5.46 33.17 25.89
CA ALA A 183 -4.52 33.38 26.99
C ALA A 183 -4.13 32.08 27.69
N ASN A 184 -5.06 31.13 27.89
CA ASN A 184 -4.74 29.82 28.44
C ASN A 184 -3.85 28.97 27.51
N LEU A 185 -4.07 29.06 26.19
CA LEU A 185 -3.23 28.39 25.20
C LEU A 185 -1.82 28.99 25.18
N ALA A 186 -1.71 30.33 25.21
CA ALA A 186 -0.44 31.03 25.29
C ALA A 186 0.33 30.68 26.58
N LEU A 187 -0.36 30.61 27.72
CA LEU A 187 0.22 30.21 29.01
C LEU A 187 0.75 28.76 28.97
N ARG A 188 -0.01 27.82 28.39
CA ARG A 188 0.44 26.43 28.25
C ARG A 188 1.71 26.34 27.40
N ARG A 189 1.75 27.05 26.26
CA ARG A 189 2.93 27.09 25.37
C ARG A 189 4.16 27.68 26.07
N ALA A 190 3.98 28.77 26.83
CA ALA A 190 5.07 29.40 27.59
C ALA A 190 5.60 28.48 28.70
N ARG A 191 4.72 27.79 29.43
CA ARG A 191 5.12 26.81 30.47
C ARG A 191 5.94 25.66 29.91
N THR A 192 5.48 25.04 28.81
CA THR A 192 6.23 23.96 28.15
C THR A 192 7.62 24.43 27.68
N ARG A 193 7.74 25.68 27.25
CA ARG A 193 9.02 26.27 26.83
C ARG A 193 10.00 26.45 28.01
N VAL A 194 9.51 26.81 29.20
CA VAL A 194 10.31 26.88 30.44
C VAL A 194 10.63 25.49 30.99
N GLU A 195 9.70 24.54 30.92
CA GLU A 195 9.92 23.15 31.34
C GLU A 195 11.02 22.48 30.51
N ALA A 196 11.04 22.73 29.18
CA ALA A 196 12.06 22.20 28.28
C ALA A 196 13.50 22.66 28.64
N LEU A 197 13.66 23.85 29.25
CA LEU A 197 14.95 24.35 29.74
C LEU A 197 15.41 23.65 31.02
N ASN A 198 14.48 23.18 31.86
CA ASN A 198 14.79 22.53 33.14
C ASN A 198 15.04 21.01 33.01
N THR A 199 14.74 20.43 31.85
CA THR A 199 14.94 18.99 31.55
C THR A 199 16.31 18.68 30.92
N ILE A 200 17.20 19.68 30.81
CA ILE A 200 18.59 19.57 30.36
C ILE A 200 19.51 19.68 31.59
#